data_AF-A0A951EEL1-F1
#
_entry.id   AF-A0A951EEL1-F1
#
_cell.length_a   1.000
_cell.length_b   1.000
_cell.length_c   1.000
_cell.angle_alpha   90.00
_cell.angle_beta   90.00
_cell.angle_gamma   90.00
#
_symmetry.space_group_name_H-M   'P 1'
#
loop_
_entity.id
_entity.type
_entity.pdbx_description
1 polymer ?
#
loop_
_entity_poly.entity_id
_entity_poly.type
_entity_poly.pdbx_seq_one_letter_code
_entity_poly.pdbx_strand_id
1 'polypeptide(L)' 'THPRRLAAALALLDDARLDALITQEVAFGELHQSLPRLLAPNAPGLVTAVRYPES' A
#
# COMPACT_ATOMS: atom_id res chain seq x y z
N THR A 1 -26.67 8.22 1.53
CA THR A 1 -26.10 8.52 0.21
C THR A 1 -24.68 7.96 0.15
N HIS A 2 -24.20 7.62 -1.05
CA HIS A 2 -22.86 7.08 -1.28
C HIS A 2 -21.72 7.99 -0.73
N PRO A 3 -21.77 9.34 -0.84
CA PRO A 3 -20.68 10.22 -0.40
C PRO A 3 -20.41 10.19 1.11
N ARG A 4 -21.45 10.15 1.95
CA ARG A 4 -21.28 10.13 3.41
C ARG A 4 -20.56 8.87 3.88
N ARG A 5 -20.85 7.73 3.25
CA ARG A 5 -20.22 6.44 3.58
C ARG A 5 -18.76 6.41 3.14
N LEU A 6 -18.48 6.94 1.95
CA LEU A 6 -17.12 7.06 1.45
C LEU A 6 -16.26 7.97 2.35
N ALA A 7 -16.78 9.14 2.73
CA ALA A 7 -16.07 10.06 3.63
C ALA A 7 -15.72 9.40 4.96
N ALA A 8 -16.66 8.65 5.57
CA ALA A 8 -16.40 7.91 6.79
C ALA A 8 -15.34 6.80 6.59
N ALA A 9 -15.36 6.10 5.47
CA ALA A 9 -14.36 5.07 5.17
C ALA A 9 -12.96 5.67 4.99
N LEU A 10 -12.84 6.81 4.28
CA LEU A 10 -11.57 7.51 4.12
C LEU A 10 -11.04 8.00 5.48
N ALA A 11 -11.91 8.55 6.34
CA ALA A 11 -11.52 8.97 7.69
C ALA A 11 -11.04 7.79 8.58
N LEU A 12 -11.53 6.57 8.34
CA LEU A 12 -11.03 5.38 9.03
C LEU A 12 -9.67 4.92 8.50
N LEU A 13 -9.36 5.21 7.23
CA LEU A 13 -8.06 4.88 6.62
C LEU A 13 -6.98 5.92 6.95
N ASP A 14 -7.37 7.13 7.36
CA ASP A 14 -6.47 8.21 7.79
C ASP A 14 -6.00 8.03 9.25
N ASP A 15 -5.43 6.86 9.55
CA ASP A 15 -4.88 6.53 10.85
C ASP A 15 -3.40 6.18 10.72
N ALA A 16 -2.53 6.98 11.35
CA ALA A 16 -1.08 6.81 11.30
C ALA A 16 -0.58 5.42 11.76
N ARG A 17 -1.41 4.66 12.50
CA ARG A 17 -1.08 3.28 12.87
C ARG A 17 -1.15 2.32 11.69
N LEU A 18 -1.91 2.66 10.65
CA LEU A 18 -1.96 1.89 9.41
C LEU A 18 -0.68 2.09 8.58
N ASP A 19 -0.05 3.26 8.66
CA ASP A 19 1.26 3.50 8.02
C ASP A 19 2.35 2.59 8.59
N ALA A 20 2.29 2.29 9.89
CA ALA A 20 3.21 1.35 10.53
C ALA A 20 3.10 -0.09 10.00
N LEU A 21 2.04 -0.44 9.26
CA LEU A 21 1.90 -1.74 8.60
C LEU A 21 2.67 -1.81 7.27
N ILE A 22 3.09 -0.66 6.72
CA ILE A 22 3.90 -0.59 5.51
C ILE A 22 5.32 -1.07 5.85
N THR A 23 5.60 -2.31 5.47
CA THR A 23 6.89 -2.96 5.75
C THR A 23 7.94 -2.73 4.66
N GLN A 24 7.50 -2.31 3.47
CA GLN A 24 8.37 -2.07 2.34
C GLN A 24 7.72 -1.12 1.33
N GLU A 25 8.57 -0.46 0.57
CA GLU A 25 8.19 0.38 -0.55
C GLU A 25 8.86 -0.08 -1.84
N VAL A 26 8.13 -0.01 -2.95
CA VAL A 26 8.66 -0.30 -4.29
C VAL A 26 8.27 0.81 -5.24
N ALA A 27 9.25 1.31 -6.01
CA ALA A 27 8.96 2.23 -7.10
C ALA A 27 8.17 1.52 -8.21
N PHE A 28 7.17 2.19 -8.79
CA PHE A 28 6.32 1.61 -9.83
C PHE A 28 7.14 1.02 -11.01
N GLY A 29 8.23 1.69 -11.42
CA GLY A 29 9.12 1.20 -12.48
C GLY A 29 9.77 -0.16 -12.17
N GLU A 30 10.06 -0.44 -10.89
CA GLU A 30 10.71 -1.67 -10.43
C GLU A 30 9.73 -2.75 -9.96
N LEU A 31 8.42 -2.47 -10.06
CA LEU A 31 7.39 -3.37 -9.55
C LEU A 31 7.45 -4.74 -10.24
N HIS A 32 7.62 -4.77 -11.56
CA HIS A 32 7.69 -6.01 -12.33
C HIS A 32 8.79 -6.97 -11.85
N GLN A 33 9.98 -6.43 -11.54
CA GLN A 33 11.11 -7.20 -11.00
C GLN A 33 10.86 -7.62 -9.54
N SER A 34 10.13 -6.80 -8.78
CA SER A 34 9.87 -7.03 -7.36
C SER A 34 8.75 -8.04 -7.12
N LEU A 35 7.75 -8.14 -8.01
CA LEU A 35 6.55 -8.96 -7.84
C LEU A 35 6.83 -10.42 -7.44
N PRO A 36 7.76 -11.17 -8.08
CA PRO A 36 8.05 -12.54 -7.68
C PRO A 36 8.50 -12.66 -6.22
N ARG A 37 9.30 -11.71 -5.72
CA ARG A 37 9.74 -11.67 -4.31
C ARG A 37 8.60 -11.26 -3.37
N LEU A 38 7.79 -10.29 -3.78
CA LEU A 38 6.68 -9.76 -2.99
C LEU A 38 5.55 -10.78 -2.79
N LEU A 39 5.32 -11.64 -3.79
CA LEU A 39 4.26 -12.65 -3.78
C LEU A 39 4.78 -14.05 -3.42
N ALA A 40 6.05 -14.17 -3.04
CA ALA A 40 6.62 -15.43 -2.61
C ALA A 40 5.91 -15.93 -1.33
N PRO A 41 5.75 -17.25 -1.14
CA PRO A 41 5.11 -17.82 0.05
C PRO A 41 5.74 -17.39 1.39
N ASN A 42 7.01 -16.99 1.36
CA ASN A 42 7.81 -16.54 2.49
C ASN A 42 8.18 -15.05 2.40
N ALA A 43 7.42 -14.25 1.66
CA ALA A 43 7.64 -12.82 1.56
C ALA A 43 7.67 -12.19 2.97
N PRO A 44 8.70 -11.40 3.32
CA PRO A 44 8.87 -10.89 4.68
C PRO A 44 7.94 -9.72 5.02
N GLY A 45 7.31 -9.10 4.02
CA GLY A 45 6.51 -7.90 4.20
C GLY A 45 5.02 -8.18 4.35
N LEU A 46 4.36 -7.37 5.18
CA LEU A 46 2.93 -7.42 5.44
C LEU A 46 2.15 -6.56 4.44
N VAL A 47 2.56 -5.29 4.30
CA VAL A 47 2.03 -4.36 3.30
C VAL A 47 3.19 -3.78 2.49
N THR A 48 3.03 -3.74 1.17
CA THR A 48 3.97 -3.13 0.23
C THR A 48 3.32 -1.89 -0.38
N ALA A 49 3.88 -0.71 -0.11
CA ALA A 49 3.44 0.51 -0.76
C ALA A 49 4.15 0.66 -2.12
N VAL A 50 3.37 0.99 -3.15
CA VAL A 50 3.90 1.27 -4.49
C VAL A 50 3.99 2.78 -4.67
N ARG A 51 5.20 3.29 -4.86
CA ARG A 51 5.43 4.72 -5.16
C ARG A 51 5.29 4.97 -6.65
N TYR A 52 4.38 5.86 -7.00
CA TYR A 52 4.23 6.36 -8.35
C TYR A 52 5.17 7.56 -8.59
N PRO A 53 5.62 7.79 -9.83
CA PRO A 53 6.37 8.99 -10.16
C PRO A 53 5.52 10.24 -9.90
N GLU A 54 6.17 11.31 -9.48
CA GLU A 54 5.59 12.66 -9.47
C GLU A 54 5.20 13.04 -10.91
N SER A 55 4.06 13.71 -11.08
CA SER A 55 3.50 14.10 -12.39
C SER A 55 4.16 15.35 -12.97
#